data_AF-X0UB83-F1
#
_entry.id   AF-X0UB83-F1
#
_cell.length_a   1.000
_cell.length_b   1.000
_cell.length_c   1.000
_cell.angle_alpha   90.00
_cell.angle_beta   90.00
_cell.angle_gamma   90.00
#
_symmetry.space_group_name_H-M   'P 1'
#
loop_
_entity.id
_entity.type
_entity.pdbx_description
1 polymer ?
#
loop_
_entity_poly.entity_id
_entity_poly.type
_entity_poly.pdbx_seq_one_letter_code
_entity_poly.pdbx_strand_id
1 'polypeptide(L)'
;MPDPKPKRRYYHLTPHRLLIGVLAAQGFLLLADRFALFGLNRGSGWNVLLAVALVGLTVLIGLLWFAASLLLRRRFDFSIWSLGVLTLAVAIVSTWFAVKMQQARRQGETVKAIVQAGCGVRYDYEFDESGRYIDVRDRKPPAPAWLRDLLPVDFFSDVVLVGCLSDRVGDDDLIHLESLNELEYLQLRRTQLSDDGLEHLRELANL
;
A
#
# COMPACT_ATOMS: atom_id res chain seq x y z
N MET A 1 -7.52 -39.93 -50.58
CA MET A 1 -7.08 -39.69 -49.18
C MET A 1 -7.70 -38.38 -48.71
N PRO A 2 -8.59 -38.37 -47.71
CA PRO A 2 -9.16 -37.13 -47.19
C PRO A 2 -8.16 -36.43 -46.26
N ASP A 3 -7.97 -35.15 -46.50
CA ASP A 3 -7.09 -34.23 -45.77
C ASP A 3 -7.51 -34.10 -44.29
N PRO A 4 -6.60 -34.24 -43.29
CA PRO A 4 -6.99 -34.16 -41.89
C PRO A 4 -7.39 -32.73 -41.50
N LYS A 5 -8.69 -32.54 -41.19
CA LYS A 5 -9.23 -31.25 -40.72
C LYS A 5 -8.43 -30.71 -39.51
N PRO A 6 -8.12 -29.39 -39.47
CA PRO A 6 -7.35 -28.80 -38.38
C PRO A 6 -8.13 -28.89 -37.05
N LYS A 7 -7.52 -29.53 -36.05
CA LYS A 7 -8.05 -29.57 -34.67
C LYS A 7 -8.14 -28.15 -34.12
N ARG A 8 -9.35 -27.59 -34.03
CA ARG A 8 -9.60 -26.34 -33.28
C ARG A 8 -9.24 -26.56 -31.81
N ARG A 9 -8.13 -25.96 -31.36
CA ARG A 9 -7.77 -25.86 -29.94
C ARG A 9 -8.78 -24.93 -29.26
N TYR A 10 -9.79 -25.49 -28.61
CA TYR A 10 -10.62 -24.73 -27.69
C TYR A 10 -9.79 -24.42 -26.44
N TYR A 11 -9.52 -23.15 -26.19
CA TYR A 11 -8.95 -22.68 -24.94
C TYR A 11 -10.01 -22.79 -23.85
N HIS A 12 -10.07 -23.93 -23.16
CA HIS A 12 -10.85 -24.02 -21.93
C HIS A 12 -10.13 -23.19 -20.87
N LEU A 13 -10.79 -22.13 -20.37
CA LEU A 13 -10.33 -21.40 -19.20
C LEU A 13 -10.36 -22.34 -18.01
N THR A 14 -9.20 -22.91 -17.68
CA THR A 14 -9.03 -23.72 -16.48
C THR A 14 -8.84 -22.81 -15.26
N PRO A 15 -9.47 -23.09 -14.11
CA PRO A 15 -9.53 -22.18 -12.96
C PRO A 15 -8.16 -21.70 -12.45
N HIS A 16 -7.16 -22.58 -12.47
CA HIS A 16 -5.80 -22.24 -12.06
C HIS A 16 -5.17 -21.15 -12.92
N ARG A 17 -5.53 -21.02 -14.20
CA ARG A 17 -5.01 -19.96 -15.08
C ARG A 17 -5.58 -18.59 -14.71
N LEU A 18 -6.85 -18.55 -14.31
CA LEU A 18 -7.45 -17.33 -13.77
C LEU A 18 -6.77 -16.94 -12.45
N LEU A 19 -6.55 -17.89 -11.54
CA LEU A 19 -5.87 -17.62 -10.27
C LEU A 19 -4.41 -17.16 -10.47
N ILE A 20 -3.68 -17.74 -11.42
CA ILE A 20 -2.32 -17.29 -11.78
C ILE A 20 -2.35 -15.87 -12.34
N GLY A 21 -3.33 -15.54 -13.19
CA GLY A 21 -3.51 -14.18 -13.70
C GLY A 21 -3.78 -13.17 -12.58
N VAL A 22 -4.61 -13.56 -11.60
CA VAL A 22 -4.89 -12.71 -10.43
C VAL A 22 -3.66 -12.57 -9.53
N LEU A 23 -2.90 -13.64 -9.30
CA LEU A 23 -1.62 -13.58 -8.58
C LEU A 23 -0.60 -12.67 -9.26
N ALA A 24 -0.49 -12.77 -10.59
CA ALA A 24 0.41 -11.91 -11.36
C ALA A 24 -0.02 -10.44 -11.26
N ALA A 25 -1.33 -10.17 -11.32
CA ALA A 25 -1.87 -8.83 -11.10
C ALA A 25 -1.62 -8.32 -9.67
N GLN A 26 -1.76 -9.16 -8.64
CA GLN A 26 -1.42 -8.80 -7.25
C GLN A 26 0.08 -8.50 -7.11
N GLY A 27 0.95 -9.40 -7.59
CA GLY A 27 2.38 -9.19 -7.56
C GLY A 27 2.78 -7.90 -8.27
N PHE A 28 2.18 -7.63 -9.43
CA PHE A 28 2.40 -6.39 -10.18
C PHE A 28 1.91 -5.15 -9.43
N LEU A 29 0.71 -5.17 -8.84
CA LEU A 29 0.20 -4.04 -8.07
C LEU A 29 1.04 -3.76 -6.82
N LEU A 30 1.50 -4.78 -6.12
CA LEU A 30 2.40 -4.63 -4.98
C LEU A 30 3.77 -4.09 -5.39
N LEU A 31 4.29 -4.53 -6.54
CA LEU A 31 5.52 -3.99 -7.09
C LEU A 31 5.34 -2.53 -7.51
N ALA A 32 4.20 -2.21 -8.11
CA ALA A 32 3.86 -0.86 -8.54
C ALA A 32 3.74 0.10 -7.36
N ASP A 33 3.13 -0.33 -6.26
CA ASP A 33 3.07 0.39 -4.98
C ASP A 33 4.49 0.61 -4.42
N ARG A 34 5.32 -0.45 -4.38
CA ARG A 34 6.69 -0.39 -3.85
C ARG A 34 7.63 0.53 -4.64
N PHE A 35 7.46 0.61 -5.95
CA PHE A 35 8.36 1.36 -6.83
C PHE A 35 7.72 2.66 -7.35
N ALA A 36 6.54 3.05 -6.84
CA ALA A 36 5.78 4.20 -7.32
C ALA A 36 5.65 4.25 -8.86
N LEU A 37 5.54 3.08 -9.51
CA LEU A 37 5.69 2.92 -10.96
C LEU A 37 4.60 3.61 -11.80
N PHE A 38 3.55 4.13 -11.15
CA PHE A 38 2.52 4.93 -11.77
C PHE A 38 2.43 6.29 -11.08
N GLY A 39 2.52 7.38 -11.83
CA GLY A 39 2.21 8.75 -11.36
C GLY A 39 0.75 8.96 -10.90
N LEU A 40 -0.02 7.89 -10.74
CA LEU A 40 -1.28 7.81 -10.01
C LEU A 40 -1.07 7.74 -8.48
N ASN A 41 0.18 7.62 -8.01
CA ASN A 41 0.55 7.32 -6.61
C ASN A 41 0.42 8.49 -5.63
N ARG A 42 -0.22 9.62 -5.99
CA ARG A 42 -0.33 10.77 -5.07
C ARG A 42 -1.41 10.60 -3.98
N GLY A 43 -1.97 9.39 -3.86
CA GLY A 43 -2.94 9.03 -2.81
C GLY A 43 -2.79 7.57 -2.42
N SER A 44 -1.91 7.30 -1.45
CA SER A 44 -1.47 5.98 -0.97
C SER A 44 -2.64 5.02 -0.65
N GLY A 45 -3.79 5.56 -0.21
CA GLY A 45 -4.94 4.77 0.22
C GLY A 45 -5.64 3.92 -0.85
N TRP A 46 -5.59 4.28 -2.15
CA TRP A 46 -6.35 3.55 -3.19
C TRP A 46 -5.75 2.18 -3.53
N ASN A 47 -4.42 2.06 -3.54
CA ASN A 47 -3.74 0.81 -3.82
C ASN A 47 -4.08 -0.25 -2.77
N VAL A 48 -4.17 0.16 -1.51
CA VAL A 48 -4.57 -0.68 -0.38
C VAL A 48 -5.98 -1.23 -0.58
N LEU A 49 -6.95 -0.38 -0.94
CA LEU A 49 -8.33 -0.79 -1.17
C LEU A 49 -8.43 -1.77 -2.35
N LEU A 50 -7.69 -1.52 -3.43
CA LEU A 50 -7.63 -2.41 -4.58
C LEU A 50 -7.01 -3.77 -4.21
N ALA A 51 -5.92 -3.77 -3.45
CA ALA A 51 -5.27 -4.99 -2.99
C ALA A 51 -6.21 -5.84 -2.12
N VAL A 52 -6.88 -5.23 -1.15
CA VAL A 52 -7.87 -5.91 -0.28
C VAL A 52 -9.06 -6.43 -1.11
N ALA A 53 -9.58 -5.63 -2.03
CA ALA A 53 -10.69 -6.03 -2.90
C ALA A 53 -10.31 -7.23 -3.79
N LEU A 54 -9.10 -7.25 -4.36
CA LEU A 54 -8.60 -8.36 -5.16
C LEU A 54 -8.47 -9.65 -4.33
N VAL A 55 -8.04 -9.55 -3.07
CA VAL A 55 -7.94 -10.68 -2.14
C VAL A 55 -9.31 -11.21 -1.77
N GLY A 56 -10.25 -10.32 -1.49
CA GLY A 56 -11.65 -10.70 -1.28
C GLY A 56 -12.19 -11.45 -2.50
N LEU A 57 -11.89 -10.97 -3.71
CA LEU A 57 -12.27 -11.62 -4.96
C LEU A 57 -11.63 -13.00 -5.14
N THR A 58 -10.34 -13.19 -4.83
CA THR A 58 -9.68 -14.50 -4.94
C THR A 58 -10.28 -15.52 -3.98
N VAL A 59 -10.55 -15.11 -2.74
CA VAL A 59 -11.19 -15.96 -1.74
C VAL A 59 -12.64 -16.27 -2.15
N LEU A 60 -13.40 -15.29 -2.60
CA LEU A 60 -14.78 -15.48 -3.07
C LEU A 60 -14.85 -16.41 -4.29
N ILE A 61 -13.96 -16.23 -5.27
CA ILE A 61 -13.87 -17.14 -6.43
C ILE A 61 -13.53 -18.55 -5.95
N GLY A 62 -12.58 -18.71 -5.03
CA GLY A 62 -12.24 -20.00 -4.43
C GLY A 62 -13.43 -20.66 -3.72
N LEU A 63 -14.18 -19.89 -2.91
CA LEU A 63 -15.35 -20.36 -2.17
C LEU A 63 -16.52 -20.71 -3.09
N LEU A 64 -16.85 -19.87 -4.08
CA LEU A 64 -17.88 -20.13 -5.08
C LEU A 64 -17.55 -21.41 -5.87
N TRP A 65 -16.27 -21.61 -6.21
CA TRP A 65 -15.83 -22.82 -6.90
C TRP A 65 -15.91 -24.06 -6.03
N PHE A 66 -15.58 -23.94 -4.74
CA PHE A 66 -15.73 -25.01 -3.75
C PHE A 66 -17.20 -25.37 -3.51
N ALA A 67 -18.09 -24.40 -3.44
CA ALA A 67 -19.52 -24.63 -3.34
C ALA A 67 -20.07 -25.30 -4.62
N ALA A 68 -19.64 -24.85 -5.80
CA ALA A 68 -20.00 -25.46 -7.07
C ALA A 68 -19.50 -26.92 -7.17
N SER A 69 -18.29 -27.23 -6.66
CA SER A 69 -17.77 -28.60 -6.67
C SER A 69 -18.50 -29.54 -5.72
N LEU A 70 -19.05 -29.03 -4.60
CA LEU A 70 -19.91 -29.80 -3.69
C LEU A 70 -21.30 -30.06 -4.28
N LEU A 71 -21.89 -29.06 -4.95
CA LEU A 71 -23.22 -29.14 -5.55
C LEU A 71 -23.24 -30.01 -6.82
N LEU A 72 -22.24 -29.85 -7.67
CA LEU A 72 -22.01 -30.72 -8.82
C LEU A 72 -21.12 -31.86 -8.34
N ARG A 73 -21.71 -32.98 -7.86
CA ARG A 73 -21.05 -34.26 -7.52
C ARG A 73 -20.27 -34.91 -8.69
N ARG A 74 -19.48 -34.14 -9.44
CA ARG A 74 -18.85 -34.49 -10.71
C ARG A 74 -17.44 -33.94 -10.77
N ARG A 75 -16.46 -34.86 -10.77
CA ARG A 75 -15.09 -34.80 -11.31
C ARG A 75 -14.48 -33.40 -11.54
N PHE A 76 -14.42 -32.57 -10.50
CA PHE A 76 -13.48 -31.46 -10.47
C PHE A 76 -12.34 -31.92 -9.60
N ASP A 77 -11.28 -32.43 -10.23
CA ASP A 77 -10.05 -32.76 -9.52
C ASP A 77 -9.50 -31.46 -8.95
N PHE A 78 -9.66 -31.29 -7.63
CA PHE A 78 -9.05 -30.22 -6.86
C PHE A 78 -7.54 -30.44 -6.99
N SER A 79 -6.93 -29.89 -8.03
CA SER A 79 -5.50 -30.05 -8.19
C SER A 79 -4.86 -29.34 -6.99
N ILE A 80 -3.95 -30.02 -6.30
CA ILE A 80 -3.15 -29.48 -5.19
C ILE A 80 -2.58 -28.08 -5.53
N TRP A 81 -2.34 -27.82 -6.81
CA TRP A 81 -1.91 -26.56 -7.36
C TRP A 81 -2.88 -25.39 -7.13
N SER A 82 -4.20 -25.61 -7.15
CA SER A 82 -5.19 -24.56 -6.89
C SER A 82 -5.16 -24.10 -5.43
N LEU A 83 -5.02 -25.04 -4.49
CA LEU A 83 -4.83 -24.76 -3.07
C LEU A 83 -3.50 -24.04 -2.84
N GLY A 84 -2.42 -24.54 -3.44
CA GLY A 84 -1.08 -23.94 -3.32
C GLY A 84 -1.02 -22.51 -3.85
N VAL A 85 -1.69 -22.23 -4.97
CA VAL A 85 -1.82 -20.87 -5.53
C VAL A 85 -2.59 -19.94 -4.58
N LEU A 86 -3.69 -20.42 -3.99
CA LEU A 86 -4.46 -19.63 -3.04
C LEU A 86 -3.67 -19.35 -1.76
N THR A 87 -2.96 -20.34 -1.21
CA THR A 87 -2.13 -20.13 -0.02
C THR A 87 -0.97 -19.17 -0.29
N LEU A 88 -0.35 -19.25 -1.47
CA LEU A 88 0.68 -18.29 -1.87
C LEU A 88 0.12 -16.87 -2.01
N ALA A 89 -1.06 -16.71 -2.60
CA ALA A 89 -1.73 -15.41 -2.72
C ALA A 89 -1.99 -14.77 -1.36
N VAL A 90 -2.57 -15.56 -0.44
CA VAL A 90 -2.85 -15.12 0.93
C VAL A 90 -1.56 -14.80 1.67
N ALA A 91 -0.51 -15.61 1.53
CA ALA A 91 0.78 -15.38 2.17
C ALA A 91 1.42 -14.06 1.70
N ILE A 92 1.50 -13.83 0.39
CA ILE A 92 2.08 -12.60 -0.19
C ILE A 92 1.37 -11.36 0.34
N VAL A 93 0.03 -11.38 0.32
CA VAL A 93 -0.79 -10.26 0.80
C VAL A 93 -0.62 -10.05 2.30
N SER A 94 -0.61 -11.13 3.09
CA SER A 94 -0.44 -11.05 4.53
C SER A 94 0.93 -10.49 4.90
N THR A 95 1.98 -10.90 4.17
CA THR A 95 3.33 -10.36 4.34
C THR A 95 3.39 -8.88 4.01
N TRP A 96 2.85 -8.45 2.87
CA TRP A 96 2.80 -7.03 2.51
C TRP A 96 1.99 -6.22 3.53
N PHE A 97 0.80 -6.70 3.92
CA PHE A 97 -0.04 -6.04 4.90
C PHE A 97 0.66 -5.90 6.25
N ALA A 98 1.36 -6.94 6.71
CA ALA A 98 2.16 -6.89 7.93
C ALA A 98 3.27 -5.82 7.85
N VAL A 99 3.97 -5.74 6.71
CA VAL A 99 5.00 -4.72 6.48
C VAL A 99 4.41 -3.31 6.44
N LYS A 100 3.33 -3.08 5.69
CA LYS A 100 2.68 -1.76 5.62
C LYS A 100 2.10 -1.34 6.98
N MET A 101 1.58 -2.29 7.76
CA MET A 101 1.08 -2.04 9.11
C MET A 101 2.22 -1.66 10.06
N GLN A 102 3.38 -2.31 9.93
CA GLN A 102 4.57 -1.96 10.68
C GLN A 102 5.09 -0.56 10.28
N GLN A 103 5.09 -0.23 9.00
CA GLN A 103 5.47 1.09 8.50
C GLN A 103 4.55 2.19 9.04
N ALA A 104 3.23 1.97 8.97
CA ALA A 104 2.23 2.90 9.52
C ALA A 104 2.42 3.15 11.02
N ARG A 105 2.75 2.10 11.80
CA ARG A 105 3.03 2.24 13.24
C ARG A 105 4.27 3.09 13.49
N ARG A 106 5.36 2.83 12.76
CA ARG A 106 6.60 3.61 12.87
C ARG A 106 6.36 5.07 12.50
N GLN A 107 5.67 5.32 11.39
CA GLN A 107 5.31 6.67 10.98
C GLN A 107 4.46 7.37 12.05
N GLY A 108 3.45 6.69 12.61
CA GLY A 108 2.62 7.27 13.67
C GLY A 108 3.39 7.55 14.97
N GLU A 109 4.39 6.75 15.32
CA GLU A 109 5.31 7.01 16.44
C GLU A 109 6.18 8.24 16.17
N THR A 110 6.76 8.33 14.97
CA THR A 110 7.52 9.49 14.49
C THR A 110 6.68 10.76 14.51
N VAL A 111 5.46 10.72 13.96
CA VAL A 111 4.52 11.86 13.95
C VAL A 111 4.24 12.33 15.37
N LYS A 112 4.04 11.42 16.32
CA LYS A 112 3.84 11.79 17.73
C LYS A 112 5.08 12.46 18.32
N ALA A 113 6.27 11.94 18.05
CA ALA A 113 7.53 12.51 18.54
C ALA A 113 7.75 13.93 18.01
N ILE A 114 7.61 14.13 16.69
CA ILE A 114 7.82 15.46 16.07
C ILE A 114 6.75 16.46 16.46
N VAL A 115 5.50 16.02 16.65
CA VAL A 115 4.43 16.89 17.16
C VAL A 115 4.70 17.29 18.62
N GLN A 116 5.23 16.39 19.45
CA GLN A 116 5.67 16.73 20.81
C GLN A 116 6.85 17.71 20.83
N ALA A 117 7.77 17.59 19.87
CA ALA A 117 8.87 18.54 19.67
C ALA A 117 8.39 19.93 19.16
N GLY A 118 7.11 20.05 18.76
CA GLY A 118 6.51 21.31 18.32
C GLY A 118 6.50 21.50 16.80
N CYS A 119 6.71 20.43 16.03
CA CYS A 119 6.60 20.44 14.58
C CYS A 119 5.17 20.16 14.11
N GLY A 120 4.76 20.84 13.04
CA GLY A 120 3.54 20.53 12.29
C GLY A 120 3.80 19.46 11.23
N VAL A 121 2.80 18.61 11.01
CA VAL A 121 2.86 17.51 10.04
C VAL A 121 1.69 17.64 9.08
N ARG A 122 1.94 17.35 7.80
CA ARG A 122 0.96 17.40 6.71
C ARG A 122 1.06 16.13 5.88
N TYR A 123 -0.09 15.60 5.50
CA TYR A 123 -0.22 14.37 4.73
C TYR A 123 -0.47 14.63 3.24
N ASP A 124 -0.23 13.62 2.42
CA ASP A 124 -0.46 13.62 0.96
C ASP A 124 -1.86 14.17 0.57
N TYR A 125 -2.91 13.73 1.26
CA TYR A 125 -4.29 14.09 0.96
C TYR A 125 -4.63 15.56 1.27
N GLU A 126 -3.76 16.33 1.93
CA GLU A 126 -3.97 17.77 2.17
C GLU A 126 -3.50 18.64 0.98
N PHE A 127 -2.81 18.05 0.02
CA PHE A 127 -2.37 18.71 -1.21
C PHE A 127 -3.30 18.40 -2.38
N ASP A 128 -3.44 19.34 -3.30
CA ASP A 128 -4.19 19.12 -4.54
C ASP A 128 -3.34 18.54 -5.67
N GLU A 129 -3.98 18.21 -6.79
CA GLU A 129 -3.28 17.71 -7.98
C GLU A 129 -2.27 18.73 -8.54
N SER A 130 -2.43 20.02 -8.22
CA SER A 130 -1.49 21.09 -8.57
C SER A 130 -0.35 21.29 -7.56
N GLY A 131 -0.27 20.46 -6.51
CA GLY A 131 0.75 20.55 -5.46
C GLY A 131 0.52 21.71 -4.49
N ARG A 132 -0.64 22.37 -4.54
CA ARG A 132 -0.99 23.43 -3.60
C ARG A 132 -1.59 22.82 -2.34
N TYR A 133 -1.07 23.27 -1.20
CA TYR A 133 -1.72 23.03 0.08
C TYR A 133 -3.12 23.66 0.06
N ILE A 134 -4.15 22.85 0.30
CA ILE A 134 -5.50 23.36 0.47
C ILE A 134 -5.90 23.20 1.93
N ASP A 135 -6.14 24.34 2.60
CA ASP A 135 -6.67 24.39 3.96
C ASP A 135 -8.17 24.02 4.00
N VAL A 136 -8.50 22.77 3.66
CA VAL A 136 -9.87 22.26 3.81
C VAL A 136 -9.95 21.54 5.14
N ARG A 137 -10.53 22.21 6.14
CA ARG A 137 -10.79 21.64 7.48
C ARG A 137 -11.56 20.31 7.47
N ASP A 138 -12.16 19.94 6.33
CA ASP A 138 -12.99 18.76 6.14
C ASP A 138 -12.40 17.69 5.19
N ARG A 139 -11.18 17.87 4.66
CA ARG A 139 -10.54 16.77 3.89
C ARG A 139 -10.18 15.64 4.86
N LYS A 140 -10.68 14.45 4.53
CA LYS A 140 -10.43 13.22 5.27
C LYS A 140 -9.48 12.34 4.46
N PRO A 141 -8.72 11.46 5.11
CA PRO A 141 -7.93 10.45 4.43
C PRO A 141 -8.79 9.70 3.41
N PRO A 142 -8.24 9.27 2.26
CA PRO A 142 -8.95 8.53 1.22
C PRO A 142 -9.25 7.10 1.68
N ALA A 143 -10.11 6.96 2.69
CA ALA A 143 -10.51 5.71 3.29
C ALA A 143 -11.97 5.78 3.77
N PRO A 144 -12.77 4.72 3.55
CA PRO A 144 -14.10 4.59 4.12
C PRO A 144 -14.09 4.80 5.64
N ALA A 145 -15.17 5.38 6.20
CA ALA A 145 -15.24 5.67 7.63
C ALA A 145 -15.00 4.44 8.51
N TRP A 146 -15.62 3.31 8.16
CA TRP A 146 -15.46 2.05 8.89
C TRP A 146 -14.02 1.52 8.92
N LEU A 147 -13.21 1.86 7.92
CA LEU A 147 -11.84 1.40 7.83
C LEU A 147 -10.88 2.25 8.67
N ARG A 148 -11.21 3.55 8.84
CA ARG A 148 -10.47 4.49 9.69
C ARG A 148 -10.59 4.16 11.19
N ASP A 149 -11.67 3.48 11.59
CA ASP A 149 -11.83 3.01 12.98
C ASP A 149 -10.99 1.75 13.27
N LEU A 150 -10.63 0.99 12.23
CA LEU A 150 -9.90 -0.27 12.35
C LEU A 150 -8.39 -0.10 12.16
N LEU A 151 -7.95 0.89 11.38
CA LEU A 151 -6.56 1.07 10.98
C LEU A 151 -6.09 2.52 11.22
N PRO A 152 -4.82 2.70 11.64
CA PRO A 152 -4.24 4.04 11.83
C PRO A 152 -4.31 4.89 10.56
N VAL A 153 -4.43 6.21 10.71
CA VAL A 153 -4.43 7.13 9.55
C VAL A 153 -3.13 7.07 8.75
N ASP A 154 -2.01 6.89 9.43
CA ASP A 154 -0.67 6.70 8.86
C ASP A 154 -0.56 5.47 7.95
N PHE A 155 -1.56 4.59 7.96
CA PHE A 155 -1.61 3.44 7.05
C PHE A 155 -2.09 3.80 5.64
N PHE A 156 -2.93 4.83 5.53
CA PHE A 156 -3.56 5.24 4.27
C PHE A 156 -2.98 6.52 3.68
N SER A 157 -2.14 7.19 4.44
CA SER A 157 -1.65 8.52 4.15
C SER A 157 -0.21 8.62 4.57
N ASP A 158 0.63 9.02 3.63
CA ASP A 158 2.05 9.23 3.88
C ASP A 158 2.28 10.72 4.24
N VAL A 159 3.28 10.97 5.09
CA VAL A 159 3.65 12.33 5.49
C VAL A 159 4.49 12.95 4.38
N VAL A 160 3.99 14.05 3.82
CA VAL A 160 4.61 14.73 2.68
C VAL A 160 5.30 16.02 3.08
N LEU A 161 4.79 16.70 4.13
CA LEU A 161 5.42 17.92 4.63
C LEU A 161 5.56 17.90 6.15
N VAL A 162 6.77 18.22 6.62
CA VAL A 162 7.07 18.47 8.03
C VAL A 162 7.59 19.89 8.18
N GLY A 163 6.99 20.64 9.10
CA GLY A 163 7.34 22.03 9.37
C GLY A 163 7.62 22.27 10.84
N CYS A 164 8.87 22.57 11.18
CA CYS A 164 9.29 22.90 12.53
C CYS A 164 9.55 24.41 12.66
N LEU A 165 8.92 25.05 13.64
CA LEU A 165 9.09 26.48 13.95
C LEU A 165 9.43 26.69 15.44
N SER A 166 10.35 25.90 15.99
CA SER A 166 10.74 25.95 17.40
C SER A 166 12.25 25.77 17.56
N ASP A 167 12.80 26.52 18.52
CA ASP A 167 14.17 26.42 19.03
C ASP A 167 14.41 25.18 19.89
N ARG A 168 13.40 24.35 20.11
CA ARG A 168 13.52 23.09 20.85
C ARG A 168 13.93 21.91 19.99
N VAL A 169 13.82 22.04 18.67
CA VAL A 169 14.15 20.98 17.73
C VAL A 169 15.66 20.93 17.53
N GLY A 170 16.27 19.84 17.98
CA GLY A 170 17.70 19.55 17.87
C GLY A 170 18.00 18.34 16.99
N ASP A 171 19.28 17.98 16.89
CA ASP A 171 19.74 16.90 16.00
C ASP A 171 19.10 15.54 16.35
N ASP A 172 18.90 15.29 17.64
CA ASP A 172 18.24 14.07 18.14
C ASP A 172 16.80 13.92 17.63
N ASP A 173 16.11 15.03 17.37
CA ASP A 173 14.72 15.01 16.87
C ASP A 173 14.66 14.67 15.37
N LEU A 174 15.74 14.91 14.61
CA LEU A 174 15.82 14.60 13.18
C LEU A 174 15.95 13.10 12.91
N ILE A 175 16.49 12.32 13.86
CA ILE A 175 16.62 10.86 13.74
C ILE A 175 15.24 10.23 13.46
N HIS A 176 14.17 10.79 14.03
CA HIS A 176 12.82 10.28 13.81
C HIS A 176 12.35 10.48 12.36
N LEU A 177 12.84 11.51 11.66
CA LEU A 177 12.43 11.82 10.29
C LEU A 177 12.92 10.77 9.27
N GLU A 178 13.97 10.01 9.55
CA GLU A 178 14.51 8.96 8.66
C GLU A 178 13.43 7.96 8.21
N SER A 179 12.42 7.73 9.05
CA SER A 179 11.32 6.81 8.75
C SER A 179 10.30 7.33 7.73
N LEU A 180 10.34 8.62 7.40
CA LEU A 180 9.37 9.31 6.52
C LEU A 180 9.82 9.29 5.05
N ASN A 181 9.84 8.10 4.45
CA ASN A 181 10.37 7.89 3.09
C ASN A 181 9.68 8.73 1.99
N GLU A 182 8.44 9.15 2.20
CA GLU A 182 7.64 9.94 1.25
C GLU A 182 7.66 11.45 1.57
N LEU A 183 8.59 11.90 2.42
CA LEU A 183 8.73 13.32 2.74
C LEU A 183 9.27 14.07 1.52
N GLU A 184 8.48 15.02 1.00
CA GLU A 184 8.85 15.86 -0.15
C GLU A 184 9.24 17.28 0.28
N TYR A 185 8.69 17.76 1.40
CA TYR A 185 8.90 19.13 1.86
C TYR A 185 9.30 19.16 3.33
N LEU A 186 10.50 19.67 3.59
CA LEU A 186 10.98 19.90 4.95
C LEU A 186 11.21 21.40 5.19
N GLN A 187 10.50 21.95 6.17
CA GLN A 187 10.66 23.34 6.59
C GLN A 187 11.23 23.39 8.00
N LEU A 188 12.50 23.77 8.11
CA LEU A 188 13.21 23.95 9.37
C LEU A 188 13.45 25.44 9.58
N ARG A 189 12.74 26.05 10.52
CA ARG A 189 12.87 27.47 10.84
C ARG A 189 13.04 27.66 12.34
N ARG A 190 14.04 28.45 12.73
CA ARG A 190 14.36 28.73 14.13
C ARG A 190 14.68 27.48 14.96
N THR A 191 15.26 26.45 14.34
CA THR A 191 15.68 25.21 15.01
C THR A 191 17.13 25.29 15.49
N GLN A 192 17.55 24.41 16.40
CA GLN A 192 18.93 24.29 16.91
C GLN A 192 19.69 23.14 16.23
N LEU A 193 19.49 22.99 14.92
CA LEU A 193 20.13 21.92 14.15
C LEU A 193 21.56 22.26 13.78
N SER A 194 22.44 21.27 13.87
CA SER A 194 23.81 21.33 13.38
C SER A 194 23.94 20.61 12.03
N ASP A 195 25.12 20.71 11.41
CA ASP A 195 25.43 19.98 10.18
C ASP A 195 25.37 18.45 10.39
N ASP A 196 25.65 17.97 11.61
CA ASP A 196 25.59 16.55 11.95
C ASP A 196 24.13 16.04 11.94
N GLY A 197 23.19 16.84 12.45
CA GLY A 197 21.77 16.50 12.41
C GLY A 197 21.22 16.39 10.98
N LEU A 198 21.75 17.17 10.05
CA LEU A 198 21.33 17.13 8.64
C LEU A 198 21.77 15.84 7.91
N GLU A 199 22.72 15.07 8.46
CA GLU A 199 23.11 13.80 7.85
C GLU A 199 21.96 12.78 7.82
N HIS A 200 21.08 12.81 8.83
CA HIS A 200 19.88 11.96 8.91
C HIS A 200 18.90 12.20 7.76
N LEU A 201 18.94 13.37 7.12
CA LEU A 201 18.10 13.69 5.97
C LEU A 201 18.57 13.04 4.66
N ARG A 202 19.81 12.52 4.61
CA ARG A 202 20.36 11.91 3.39
C ARG A 202 19.64 10.62 2.97
N GLU A 203 19.01 9.93 3.91
CA GLU A 203 18.29 8.70 3.63
C GLU A 203 16.89 8.96 3.03
N LEU A 204 16.42 10.21 3.04
CA LEU A 204 15.13 10.60 2.48
C LEU A 204 15.22 10.75 0.97
N ALA A 205 14.80 9.71 0.26
CA ALA A 205 14.93 9.62 -1.20
C ALA A 205 14.14 10.68 -1.99
N ASN A 206 13.12 11.29 -1.37
CA ASN A 206 12.18 12.19 -2.02
C ASN A 206 12.36 13.67 -1.64
N LEU A 207 13.39 14.00 -0.85
CA LEU A 207 13.68 15.35 -0.37
C LEU A 207 14.53 16.20 -1.33
#